data_AF-B4GKB0-F1
#
_entry.id   AF-B4GKB0-F1
#
_cell.length_a   1.000
_cell.length_b   1.000
_cell.length_c   1.000
_cell.angle_alpha   90.00
_cell.angle_beta   90.00
_cell.angle_gamma   90.00
#
_symmetry.space_group_name_H-M   'P 1'
#
loop_
_entity.id
_entity.type
_entity.pdbx_description
1 polymer ?
#
loop_
_entity_poly.entity_id
_entity_poly.type
_entity_poly.pdbx_seq_one_letter_code
_entity_poly.pdbx_strand_id
1 'polypeptide(L)'
;MEAAFNRNDKIAQYRKMKEIDEYMGRMRAAVQNKTADDEVRREFFLKYLDKSIIDSKHELESLCMMQKLSKMRIARLAGGEATTDDDTPSTSGKPSGSRGHGHGHSHHHHHAPKPKPLQPFIITRNATQKAVFGLGYPSLPVMSVDEFYQQRVDEGIFPDAEKSAKINQAQAIAAARDPNEKEDEEKAVEDQLIEEDDPENLARMRRMDEYKDVVRRGDGNRHNRS
;
A
#
# COMPACT_ATOMS: atom_id res chain seq x y z
N MET A 1 -6.39 3.69 30.09
CA MET A 1 -5.86 4.82 30.90
C MET A 1 -4.42 5.16 30.51
N GLU A 2 -3.54 4.19 30.36
CA GLU A 2 -2.11 4.39 30.00
C GLU A 2 -1.87 5.18 28.70
N ALA A 3 -2.63 4.92 27.63
CA ALA A 3 -2.50 5.67 26.38
C ALA A 3 -2.86 7.17 26.50
N ALA A 4 -3.81 7.52 27.38
CA ALA A 4 -4.19 8.91 27.62
C ALA A 4 -3.14 9.65 28.45
N PHE A 5 -2.55 8.96 29.44
CA PHE A 5 -1.44 9.48 30.24
C PHE A 5 -0.20 9.74 29.36
N ASN A 6 0.20 8.77 28.54
CA ASN A 6 1.34 8.91 27.63
C ASN A 6 1.16 10.05 26.61
N ARG A 7 -0.08 10.26 26.15
CA ARG A 7 -0.38 11.40 25.26
C ARG A 7 -0.24 12.73 25.99
N ASN A 8 -0.79 12.85 27.19
CA ASN A 8 -0.71 14.07 27.97
C ASN A 8 0.74 14.43 28.32
N ASP A 9 1.56 13.44 28.66
CA ASP A 9 2.98 13.64 28.94
C ASP A 9 3.74 14.15 27.71
N LYS A 10 3.50 13.57 26.52
CA LYS A 10 4.08 14.07 25.27
C LYS A 10 3.67 15.51 24.97
N ILE A 11 2.41 15.86 25.22
CA ILE A 11 1.91 17.23 25.03
C ILE A 11 2.59 18.19 26.02
N ALA A 12 2.75 17.80 27.29
CA ALA A 12 3.41 18.61 28.31
C ALA A 12 4.89 18.83 27.97
N GLN A 13 5.61 17.78 27.57
CA GLN A 13 7.01 17.87 27.14
C GLN A 13 7.17 18.77 25.92
N TYR A 14 6.30 18.63 24.90
CA TYR A 14 6.33 19.48 23.72
C TYR A 14 6.11 20.97 24.08
N ARG A 15 5.16 21.27 24.96
CA ARG A 15 4.91 22.65 25.43
C ARG A 15 6.11 23.22 26.17
N LYS A 16 6.71 22.45 27.09
CA LYS A 16 7.92 22.86 27.82
C LYS A 16 9.07 23.13 26.85
N MET A 17 9.29 22.24 25.89
CA MET A 17 10.37 22.39 24.91
C MET A 17 10.18 23.64 24.05
N LYS A 18 8.94 23.89 23.59
CA LYS A 18 8.60 25.08 22.81
C LYS A 18 8.84 26.37 23.60
N GLU A 19 8.45 26.41 24.88
CA GLU A 19 8.69 27.57 25.74
C GLU A 19 10.19 27.86 25.92
N ILE A 20 10.99 26.81 26.14
CA ILE A 20 12.45 26.95 26.23
C ILE A 20 13.01 27.48 24.91
N ASP A 21 12.56 26.95 23.76
CA ASP A 21 13.03 27.41 22.45
C ASP A 21 12.70 28.87 22.16
N GLU A 22 11.49 29.32 22.50
CA GLU A 22 11.10 30.72 22.38
C GLU A 22 11.95 31.63 23.29
N TYR A 23 12.20 31.22 24.55
CA TYR A 23 13.08 31.96 25.45
C TYR A 23 14.51 32.03 24.92
N MET A 24 15.05 30.89 24.47
CA MET A 24 16.39 30.80 23.91
C MET A 24 16.53 31.66 22.65
N GLY A 25 15.50 31.71 21.80
CA GLY A 25 15.44 32.57 20.63
C GLY A 25 15.55 34.06 21.00
N ARG A 26 14.76 34.51 21.99
CA ARG A 26 14.77 35.91 22.46
C ARG A 26 16.08 36.32 23.13
N MET A 27 16.63 35.46 23.98
CA MET A 27 17.76 35.82 24.85
C MET A 27 19.13 35.57 24.21
N ARG A 28 19.20 34.89 23.06
CA ARG A 28 20.47 34.56 22.38
C ARG A 28 21.34 35.78 22.11
N ALA A 29 20.77 36.84 21.56
CA ALA A 29 21.52 38.06 21.24
C ALA A 29 21.95 38.81 22.52
N ALA A 30 21.11 38.81 23.55
CA ALA A 30 21.42 39.42 24.83
C ALA A 30 22.61 38.74 25.52
N VAL A 31 22.63 37.41 25.56
CA VAL A 31 23.68 36.60 26.19
C VAL A 31 25.02 36.65 25.43
N GLN A 32 24.99 36.84 24.11
CA GLN A 32 26.21 37.00 23.31
C GLN A 32 26.95 38.32 23.59
N ASN A 33 26.26 39.32 24.12
CA ASN A 33 26.89 40.57 24.52
C ASN A 33 27.71 40.34 25.80
N LYS A 34 28.98 40.76 25.79
CA LYS A 34 29.90 40.63 26.94
C LYS A 34 29.46 41.43 28.17
N THR A 35 28.59 42.42 28.00
CA THR A 35 28.03 43.21 29.11
C THR A 35 26.75 42.61 29.68
N ALA A 36 26.37 41.40 29.28
CA ALA A 36 25.18 40.74 29.81
C ALA A 36 25.35 40.37 31.29
N ASP A 37 24.30 40.65 32.05
CA ASP A 37 24.19 40.28 33.45
C ASP A 37 24.44 38.78 33.66
N ASP A 38 25.13 38.45 34.75
CA ASP A 38 25.54 37.07 35.08
C ASP A 38 24.32 36.19 35.35
N GLU A 39 23.28 36.72 36.01
CA GLU A 39 22.07 35.94 36.29
C GLU A 39 21.30 35.59 35.00
N VAL A 40 21.25 36.54 34.06
CA VAL A 40 20.65 36.31 32.73
C VAL A 40 21.39 35.22 31.96
N ARG A 41 22.73 35.23 31.99
CA ARG A 41 23.55 34.19 31.36
C ARG A 41 23.33 32.84 32.03
N ARG A 42 23.27 32.80 33.36
CA ARG A 42 23.01 31.59 34.13
C ARG A 42 21.65 30.99 33.78
N GLU A 43 20.58 31.79 33.78
CA GLU A 43 19.24 31.31 33.45
C GLU A 43 19.16 30.73 32.03
N PHE A 44 19.81 31.40 31.07
CA PHE A 44 19.90 30.92 29.69
C PHE A 44 20.57 29.55 29.59
N PHE A 45 21.73 29.38 30.20
CA PHE A 45 22.44 28.10 30.13
C PHE A 45 21.74 26.99 30.92
N LEU A 46 21.07 27.29 32.03
CA LEU A 46 20.25 26.32 32.74
C LEU A 46 19.11 25.79 31.86
N LYS A 47 18.39 26.69 31.18
CA LYS A 47 17.35 26.31 30.20
C LYS A 47 17.92 25.53 29.02
N TYR A 48 19.11 25.88 28.54
CA TYR A 48 19.80 25.13 27.48
C TYR A 48 20.14 23.69 27.90
N LEU A 49 20.64 23.50 29.12
CA LEU A 49 20.91 22.18 29.68
C LEU A 49 19.62 21.36 29.82
N ASP A 50 18.56 21.98 30.33
CA ASP A 50 17.23 21.37 30.44
C ASP A 50 16.74 20.86 29.07
N LYS A 51 16.87 21.68 28.02
CA LYS A 51 16.55 21.27 26.65
C LYS A 51 17.42 20.11 26.19
N SER A 52 18.73 20.21 26.41
CA SER A 52 19.70 19.18 25.99
C SER A 52 19.40 17.83 26.63
N ILE A 53 18.95 17.81 27.88
CA ILE A 53 18.51 16.58 28.57
C ILE A 53 17.26 16.00 27.91
N ILE A 54 16.27 16.83 27.57
CA ILE A 54 15.03 16.39 26.90
C ILE A 54 15.35 15.81 25.52
N ASP A 55 16.14 16.53 24.71
CA ASP A 55 16.56 16.08 23.38
C ASP A 55 17.31 14.74 23.48
N SER A 56 18.26 14.63 24.41
CA SER A 56 19.04 13.39 24.61
C SER A 56 18.15 12.20 24.99
N LYS A 57 17.12 12.42 25.81
CA LYS A 57 16.16 11.36 26.17
C LYS A 57 15.37 10.89 24.96
N HIS A 58 14.88 11.81 24.13
CA HIS A 58 14.15 11.48 22.91
C HIS A 58 15.02 10.71 21.91
N GLU A 59 16.28 11.12 21.73
CA GLU A 59 17.24 10.41 20.89
C GLU A 59 17.53 8.99 21.41
N LEU A 60 17.69 8.82 22.72
CA LEU A 60 17.88 7.49 23.32
C LEU A 60 16.69 6.56 23.10
N GLU A 61 15.46 7.07 23.23
CA GLU A 61 14.25 6.31 22.92
C GLU A 61 14.20 5.89 21.44
N SER A 62 14.52 6.82 20.54
CA SER A 62 14.62 6.57 19.09
C SER A 62 15.65 5.48 18.78
N LEU A 63 16.87 5.61 19.31
CA LEU A 63 17.94 4.62 19.15
C LEU A 63 17.55 3.25 19.71
N CYS A 64 16.89 3.20 20.87
CA CYS A 64 16.41 1.96 21.46
C CYS A 64 15.41 1.23 20.55
N MET A 65 14.45 1.96 19.97
CA MET A 65 13.48 1.40 19.02
C MET A 65 14.17 0.88 17.76
N MET A 66 15.08 1.65 17.17
CA MET A 66 15.84 1.23 15.99
C MET A 66 16.69 -0.01 16.26
N GLN A 67 17.36 -0.07 17.43
CA GLN A 67 18.14 -1.23 17.82
C GLN A 67 17.26 -2.48 17.96
N LYS A 68 16.07 -2.37 18.55
CA LYS A 68 15.11 -3.48 18.66
C LYS A 68 14.68 -3.99 17.28
N LEU A 69 14.31 -3.09 16.37
CA LEU A 69 13.92 -3.46 15.00
C LEU A 69 15.06 -4.13 14.24
N SER A 70 16.28 -3.61 14.36
CA SER A 70 17.47 -4.20 13.75
C SER A 70 17.75 -5.61 14.29
N LYS A 71 17.68 -5.82 15.61
CA LYS A 71 17.83 -7.14 16.24
C LYS A 71 16.77 -8.15 15.74
N MET A 72 15.50 -7.72 15.66
CA MET A 72 14.43 -8.55 15.11
C MET A 72 14.69 -8.97 13.66
N ARG A 73 15.27 -8.06 12.84
CA ARG A 73 15.65 -8.36 11.45
C ARG A 73 16.80 -9.36 11.37
N ILE A 74 17.85 -9.18 12.18
CA ILE A 74 18.97 -10.13 12.26
C ILE A 74 18.48 -11.51 12.67
N ALA A 75 17.58 -11.59 13.65
CA ALA A 75 16.98 -12.86 14.08
C ALA A 75 16.17 -13.56 12.97
N ARG A 76 15.41 -12.81 12.15
CA ARG A 76 14.70 -13.37 10.99
C ARG A 76 15.65 -13.93 9.93
N LEU A 77 16.75 -13.23 9.65
CA LEU A 77 17.77 -13.69 8.71
C LEU A 77 18.50 -14.94 9.22
N ALA A 78 18.82 -14.99 10.52
CA ALA A 78 19.46 -16.15 11.15
C ALA A 78 18.53 -17.37 11.29
N GLY A 79 17.21 -17.14 11.32
CA GLY A 79 16.18 -18.18 11.41
C GLY A 79 15.95 -18.98 10.13
N GLY A 80 16.69 -18.73 9.06
CA GLY A 80 16.67 -19.59 7.86
C GLY A 80 15.39 -19.48 7.02
N GLU A 81 14.69 -18.35 7.05
CA GLU A 81 13.70 -18.03 6.00
C GLU A 81 14.43 -17.47 4.76
N ALA A 82 15.42 -18.23 4.29
CA ALA A 82 16.02 -18.04 2.99
C ALA A 82 15.14 -18.81 2.00
N THR A 83 14.32 -18.11 1.24
CA THR A 83 13.71 -18.69 0.04
C THR A 83 14.86 -19.06 -0.88
N THR A 84 15.16 -20.35 -0.95
CA THR A 84 16.05 -20.91 -1.94
C THR A 84 15.49 -20.59 -3.31
N ASP A 85 16.21 -19.76 -4.06
CA ASP A 85 16.05 -19.55 -5.49
C ASP A 85 16.35 -20.86 -6.23
N ASP A 86 15.34 -21.71 -6.41
CA ASP A 86 15.26 -22.66 -7.55
C ASP A 86 13.84 -23.22 -7.60
N ASP A 87 13.00 -22.71 -8.50
CA ASP A 87 11.86 -23.47 -9.01
C ASP A 87 11.55 -23.01 -10.43
N THR A 88 12.36 -23.51 -11.35
CA THR A 88 12.08 -23.53 -12.78
C THR A 88 10.91 -24.50 -13.01
N PRO A 89 9.76 -24.09 -13.58
CA PRO A 89 8.63 -25.00 -13.72
C PRO A 89 8.87 -25.99 -14.86
N SER A 90 9.40 -27.17 -14.53
CA SER A 90 9.44 -28.30 -15.47
C SER A 90 8.04 -28.88 -15.63
N THR A 91 7.49 -28.68 -16.81
CA THR A 91 6.28 -29.33 -17.30
C THR A 91 6.51 -30.82 -17.56
N SER A 92 5.49 -31.62 -17.23
CA SER A 92 5.12 -32.93 -17.81
C SER A 92 5.63 -34.22 -17.14
N GLY A 93 4.67 -35.11 -16.83
CA GLY A 93 4.90 -36.52 -16.51
C GLY A 93 3.72 -37.20 -15.81
N LYS A 94 2.82 -37.86 -16.58
CA LYS A 94 1.77 -38.78 -16.07
C LYS A 94 2.39 -39.99 -15.34
N PRO A 95 1.61 -40.75 -14.54
CA PRO A 95 1.16 -42.04 -15.06
C PRO A 95 -0.28 -42.45 -14.69
N SER A 96 -0.77 -43.44 -15.44
CA SER A 96 -2.09 -44.07 -15.37
C SER A 96 -2.21 -45.08 -14.23
N GLY A 97 -3.41 -45.33 -13.70
CA GLY A 97 -3.72 -46.56 -12.97
C GLY A 97 -5.07 -46.63 -12.24
N SER A 98 -6.00 -47.40 -12.81
CA SER A 98 -7.00 -48.28 -12.15
C SER A 98 -8.14 -47.72 -11.25
N ARG A 99 -9.36 -47.77 -11.81
CA ARG A 99 -10.63 -48.36 -11.31
C ARG A 99 -10.89 -48.43 -9.79
N GLY A 100 -12.00 -47.81 -9.38
CA GLY A 100 -12.79 -48.15 -8.19
C GLY A 100 -14.03 -47.26 -8.06
N HIS A 101 -15.23 -47.84 -8.21
CA HIS A 101 -16.53 -47.17 -8.05
C HIS A 101 -17.02 -47.39 -6.62
N GLY A 102 -17.25 -46.32 -5.87
CA GLY A 102 -17.79 -46.36 -4.50
C GLY A 102 -18.52 -45.06 -4.19
N HIS A 103 -19.84 -45.15 -4.03
CA HIS A 103 -20.70 -44.06 -3.57
C HIS A 103 -20.50 -43.82 -2.08
N GLY A 104 -20.10 -42.61 -1.71
CA GLY A 104 -20.03 -42.13 -0.34
C GLY A 104 -20.05 -40.60 -0.33
N HIS A 105 -21.18 -40.03 0.08
CA HIS A 105 -21.30 -38.59 0.32
C HIS A 105 -20.45 -38.21 1.55
N SER A 106 -19.25 -37.72 1.28
CA SER A 106 -18.40 -37.03 2.25
C SER A 106 -18.25 -35.58 1.75
N HIS A 107 -18.78 -34.62 2.51
CA HIS A 107 -18.47 -33.21 2.33
C HIS A 107 -17.00 -32.98 2.71
N HIS A 108 -16.09 -33.38 1.82
CA HIS A 108 -14.72 -32.92 1.86
C HIS A 108 -14.72 -31.43 1.53
N HIS A 109 -14.64 -30.60 2.57
CA HIS A 109 -14.02 -29.30 2.42
C HIS A 109 -12.63 -29.58 1.85
N HIS A 110 -12.48 -29.39 0.54
CA HIS A 110 -11.18 -29.29 -0.08
C HIS A 110 -10.48 -28.13 0.63
N HIS A 111 -9.63 -28.45 1.60
CA HIS A 111 -8.56 -27.58 2.02
C HIS A 111 -7.63 -27.45 0.82
N ALA A 112 -8.05 -26.64 -0.16
CA ALA A 112 -7.11 -26.03 -1.07
C ALA A 112 -6.01 -25.43 -0.18
N PRO A 113 -4.73 -25.75 -0.43
CA PRO A 113 -3.65 -25.15 0.34
C PRO A 113 -3.85 -23.63 0.27
N LYS A 114 -3.85 -22.98 1.44
CA LYS A 114 -3.98 -21.52 1.49
C LYS A 114 -2.92 -20.93 0.55
N PRO A 115 -3.28 -20.04 -0.38
CA PRO A 115 -2.31 -19.47 -1.29
C PRO A 115 -1.20 -18.81 -0.47
N LYS A 116 0.05 -19.02 -0.88
CA LYS A 116 1.20 -18.40 -0.22
C LYS A 116 0.97 -16.88 -0.20
N PRO A 117 1.25 -16.19 0.93
CA PRO A 117 1.12 -14.75 0.99
C PRO A 117 1.98 -14.12 -0.10
N LEU A 118 1.42 -13.16 -0.84
CA LEU A 118 2.11 -12.46 -1.92
C LEU A 118 3.40 -11.84 -1.38
N GLN A 119 4.53 -12.16 -2.00
CA GLN A 119 5.79 -11.56 -1.63
C GLN A 119 5.87 -10.14 -2.18
N PRO A 120 6.16 -9.13 -1.34
CA PRO A 120 6.36 -7.77 -1.81
C PRO A 120 7.65 -7.69 -2.62
N PHE A 121 7.61 -6.97 -3.73
CA PHE A 121 8.76 -6.67 -4.58
C PHE A 121 8.81 -5.17 -4.87
N ILE A 122 10.00 -4.65 -5.17
CA ILE A 122 10.24 -3.24 -5.45
C ILE A 122 10.39 -3.08 -6.96
N ILE A 123 9.53 -2.28 -7.58
CA ILE A 123 9.70 -1.83 -8.96
C ILE A 123 10.34 -0.44 -8.95
N THR A 124 11.51 -0.31 -9.56
CA THR A 124 12.28 0.94 -9.67
C THR A 124 12.16 1.52 -11.07
N ARG A 125 12.24 2.85 -11.22
CA ARG A 125 12.08 3.47 -12.55
C ARG A 125 13.20 3.06 -13.51
N ASN A 126 14.45 3.11 -13.05
CA ASN A 126 15.63 2.89 -13.88
C ASN A 126 16.56 1.85 -13.24
N ALA A 127 17.41 1.21 -14.05
CA ALA A 127 18.39 0.22 -13.59
C ALA A 127 19.35 0.76 -12.51
N THR A 128 19.72 2.05 -12.56
CA THR A 128 20.54 2.68 -11.52
C THR A 128 19.84 2.66 -10.15
N GLN A 129 18.53 2.88 -10.12
CA GLN A 129 17.75 2.82 -8.89
C GLN A 129 17.66 1.38 -8.39
N LYS A 130 17.45 0.39 -9.28
CA LYS A 130 17.49 -1.05 -8.92
C LYS A 130 18.76 -1.40 -8.15
N ALA A 131 19.92 -0.95 -8.63
CA ALA A 131 21.21 -1.20 -7.97
C ALA A 131 21.30 -0.57 -6.58
N VAL A 132 20.79 0.66 -6.39
CA VAL A 132 20.83 1.36 -5.09
C VAL A 132 19.81 0.77 -4.10
N PHE A 133 18.58 0.53 -4.53
CA PHE A 133 17.52 -0.01 -3.67
C PHE A 133 17.81 -1.46 -3.24
N GLY A 134 18.48 -2.24 -4.09
CA GLY A 134 18.93 -3.60 -3.74
C GLY A 134 19.95 -3.66 -2.60
N LEU A 135 20.79 -2.62 -2.42
CA LEU A 135 21.83 -2.60 -1.39
C LEU A 135 21.28 -2.43 0.03
N GLY A 136 20.14 -1.74 0.21
CA GLY A 136 19.51 -1.52 1.52
C GLY A 136 18.57 -2.66 1.96
N TYR A 137 18.07 -3.43 1.01
CA TYR A 137 17.10 -4.51 1.24
C TYR A 137 17.41 -5.76 0.43
N PRO A 138 18.47 -6.53 0.77
CA PRO A 138 18.84 -7.74 0.03
C PRO A 138 17.75 -8.84 0.02
N SER A 139 16.78 -8.75 0.94
CA SER A 139 15.68 -9.71 1.09
C SER A 139 14.44 -9.39 0.25
N LEU A 140 14.39 -8.23 -0.39
CA LEU A 140 13.25 -7.82 -1.21
C LEU A 140 13.65 -7.91 -2.69
N PRO A 141 12.95 -8.70 -3.53
CA PRO A 141 13.19 -8.69 -4.96
C PRO A 141 13.05 -7.27 -5.52
N VAL A 142 14.06 -6.79 -6.23
CA VAL A 142 14.06 -5.47 -6.88
C VAL A 142 14.18 -5.64 -8.38
N MET A 143 13.26 -5.07 -9.13
CA MET A 143 13.29 -5.05 -10.59
C MET A 143 13.06 -3.63 -11.13
N SER A 144 13.41 -3.39 -12.39
CA SER A 144 13.08 -2.12 -13.05
C SER A 144 11.68 -2.18 -13.68
N VAL A 145 11.09 -1.01 -13.97
CA VAL A 145 9.83 -0.91 -14.72
C VAL A 145 9.95 -1.62 -16.07
N ASP A 146 11.06 -1.41 -16.78
CA ASP A 146 11.30 -2.02 -18.10
C ASP A 146 11.36 -3.55 -18.02
N GLU A 147 12.09 -4.09 -17.05
CA GLU A 147 12.17 -5.53 -16.80
C GLU A 147 10.80 -6.12 -16.44
N PHE A 148 10.00 -5.40 -15.66
CA PHE A 148 8.66 -5.83 -15.29
C PHE A 148 7.71 -5.87 -16.48
N TYR A 149 7.80 -4.87 -17.37
CA TYR A 149 7.03 -4.87 -18.61
C TYR A 149 7.37 -6.07 -19.49
N GLN A 150 8.67 -6.32 -19.70
CA GLN A 150 9.13 -7.45 -20.51
C GLN A 150 8.65 -8.78 -19.94
N GLN A 151 8.84 -9.00 -18.64
CA GLN A 151 8.40 -10.23 -17.97
C GLN A 151 6.90 -10.47 -18.14
N ARG A 152 6.07 -9.42 -18.01
CA ARG A 152 4.61 -9.53 -18.16
C ARG A 152 4.15 -9.73 -19.60
N VAL A 153 4.90 -9.21 -20.57
CA VAL A 153 4.67 -9.47 -22.00
C VAL A 153 5.03 -10.92 -22.33
N ASP A 154 6.16 -11.42 -21.83
CA ASP A 154 6.60 -12.81 -22.00
C ASP A 154 5.62 -13.81 -21.36
N GLU A 155 5.08 -13.47 -20.18
CA GLU A 155 4.01 -14.22 -19.50
C GLU A 155 2.65 -14.13 -20.23
N GLY A 156 2.55 -13.33 -21.30
CA GLY A 156 1.33 -13.14 -22.09
C GLY A 156 0.23 -12.35 -21.38
N ILE A 157 0.53 -11.70 -20.25
CA ILE A 157 -0.41 -10.93 -19.45
C ILE A 157 -0.59 -9.54 -20.03
N PHE A 158 0.49 -8.93 -20.51
CA PHE A 158 0.46 -7.61 -21.13
C PHE A 158 0.53 -7.68 -22.66
N PRO A 159 -0.18 -6.77 -23.35
CA PRO A 159 -0.06 -6.64 -24.79
C PRO A 159 1.36 -6.20 -25.18
N ASP A 160 1.92 -6.81 -26.22
CA ASP A 160 3.20 -6.40 -26.83
C ASP A 160 3.28 -4.89 -27.03
N ALA A 161 4.50 -4.34 -27.07
CA ALA A 161 4.76 -2.91 -27.26
C ALA A 161 4.00 -2.29 -28.45
N GLU A 162 3.83 -3.04 -29.55
CA GLU A 162 3.04 -2.58 -30.71
C GLU A 162 1.54 -2.55 -30.46
N LYS A 163 1.03 -3.53 -29.71
CA LYS A 163 -0.39 -3.64 -29.33
C LYS A 163 -0.73 -2.58 -28.28
N SER A 164 0.15 -2.33 -27.32
CA SER A 164 -0.02 -1.27 -26.32
C SER A 164 0.02 0.12 -26.97
N ALA A 165 0.88 0.35 -27.97
CA ALA A 165 0.86 1.59 -28.74
C ALA A 165 -0.49 1.83 -29.44
N LYS A 166 -1.08 0.79 -30.04
CA LYS A 166 -2.41 0.86 -30.66
C LYS A 166 -3.52 1.13 -29.64
N ILE A 167 -3.46 0.51 -28.47
CA ILE A 167 -4.43 0.74 -27.38
C ILE A 167 -4.35 2.18 -26.87
N ASN A 168 -3.14 2.69 -26.65
CA ASN A 168 -2.92 4.07 -26.21
C ASN A 168 -3.42 5.07 -27.25
N GLN A 169 -3.22 4.79 -28.54
CA GLN A 169 -3.77 5.60 -29.63
C GLN A 169 -5.31 5.58 -29.63
N ALA A 170 -5.93 4.41 -29.50
CA ALA A 170 -7.38 4.27 -29.43
C ALA A 170 -7.97 4.99 -28.21
N GLN A 171 -7.32 4.90 -27.05
CA GLN A 171 -7.72 5.61 -25.84
C GLN A 171 -7.55 7.13 -25.97
N ALA A 172 -6.48 7.62 -26.60
CA ALA A 172 -6.30 9.04 -26.86
C ALA A 172 -7.40 9.60 -27.79
N ILE A 173 -7.77 8.85 -28.83
CA ILE A 173 -8.88 9.20 -29.72
C ILE A 173 -10.21 9.19 -28.94
N ALA A 174 -10.43 8.18 -28.08
CA ALA A 174 -11.64 8.11 -27.25
C ALA A 174 -11.72 9.22 -26.20
N ALA A 175 -10.59 9.68 -25.66
CA ALA A 175 -10.52 10.77 -24.69
C ALA A 175 -10.66 12.17 -25.32
N ALA A 176 -10.35 12.29 -26.61
CA ALA A 176 -10.57 13.51 -27.40
C ALA A 176 -12.03 13.70 -27.83
N ARG A 177 -12.87 12.67 -27.68
CA ARG A 177 -14.32 12.74 -27.95
C ARG A 177 -15.02 13.37 -26.75
N ASP A 178 -15.88 14.35 -27.00
CA ASP A 178 -16.60 15.08 -25.95
C ASP A 178 -17.45 14.11 -25.11
N PRO A 179 -17.35 14.13 -23.76
CA PRO A 179 -18.18 13.29 -22.91
C PRO A 179 -19.69 13.50 -23.11
N ASN A 180 -20.14 14.70 -23.48
CA ASN A 180 -21.56 14.95 -23.77
C ASN A 180 -22.02 14.22 -25.05
N GLU A 181 -21.20 14.20 -26.11
CA GLU A 181 -21.58 13.53 -27.36
C GLU A 181 -21.76 12.02 -27.18
N LYS A 182 -20.94 11.38 -26.33
CA LYS A 182 -21.10 9.95 -26.04
C LYS A 182 -22.38 9.65 -25.25
N GLU A 183 -22.68 10.47 -24.25
CA GLU A 183 -23.89 10.29 -23.44
C GLU A 183 -25.16 10.52 -24.27
N ASP A 184 -25.13 11.49 -25.18
CA ASP A 184 -26.24 11.78 -26.10
C ASP A 184 -26.42 10.66 -27.13
N GLU A 185 -25.34 10.08 -27.67
CA GLU A 185 -25.42 8.92 -28.57
C GLU A 185 -25.92 7.65 -27.86
N GLU A 186 -25.46 7.38 -26.64
CA GLU A 186 -25.91 6.23 -25.86
C GLU A 186 -27.40 6.35 -25.49
N LYS A 187 -27.85 7.54 -25.10
CA LYS A 187 -29.28 7.81 -24.86
C LYS A 187 -30.11 7.68 -26.12
N ALA A 188 -29.65 8.21 -27.25
CA ALA A 188 -30.38 8.08 -28.51
C ALA A 188 -30.53 6.62 -28.96
N VAL A 189 -29.53 5.77 -28.71
CA VAL A 189 -29.61 4.33 -28.98
C VAL A 189 -30.53 3.63 -27.98
N GLU A 190 -30.45 3.98 -26.70
CA GLU A 190 -31.36 3.43 -25.69
C GLU A 190 -32.82 3.79 -25.97
N ASP A 191 -33.10 5.05 -26.33
CA ASP A 191 -34.42 5.54 -26.70
C ASP A 191 -34.96 4.79 -27.94
N GLN A 192 -34.12 4.56 -28.96
CA GLN A 192 -34.49 3.75 -30.13
C GLN A 192 -34.82 2.30 -29.75
N LEU A 193 -34.00 1.67 -28.91
CA LEU A 193 -34.24 0.29 -28.44
C LEU A 193 -35.49 0.17 -27.57
N ILE A 194 -35.92 1.26 -26.92
CA ILE A 194 -37.18 1.33 -26.17
C ILE A 194 -38.35 1.53 -27.13
N GLU A 195 -38.24 2.43 -28.12
CA GLU A 195 -39.29 2.71 -29.12
C GLU A 195 -39.56 1.50 -30.04
N GLU A 196 -38.52 0.73 -30.36
CA GLU A 196 -38.63 -0.46 -31.22
C GLU A 196 -39.17 -1.71 -30.49
N ASP A 197 -39.46 -1.61 -29.18
CA ASP A 197 -39.94 -2.73 -28.35
C ASP A 197 -39.06 -3.99 -28.50
N ASP A 198 -37.73 -3.82 -28.57
CA ASP A 198 -36.80 -4.93 -28.79
C ASP A 198 -36.96 -6.00 -27.68
N PRO A 199 -37.23 -7.26 -28.05
CA PRO A 199 -37.54 -8.32 -27.08
C PRO A 199 -36.41 -8.59 -26.08
N GLU A 200 -35.15 -8.38 -26.48
CA GLU A 200 -34.00 -8.58 -25.59
C GLU A 200 -33.89 -7.45 -24.56
N ASN A 201 -34.07 -6.20 -24.98
CA ASN A 201 -34.11 -5.05 -24.07
C ASN A 201 -35.26 -5.16 -23.05
N LEU A 202 -36.47 -5.53 -23.49
CA LEU A 202 -37.61 -5.75 -22.61
C LEU A 202 -37.38 -6.88 -21.60
N ALA A 203 -36.78 -8.00 -22.04
CA ALA A 203 -36.44 -9.11 -21.14
C ALA A 203 -35.36 -8.70 -20.12
N ARG A 204 -34.39 -7.87 -20.51
CA ARG A 204 -33.38 -7.30 -19.60
C ARG A 204 -34.02 -6.37 -18.58
N MET A 205 -34.92 -5.48 -18.99
CA MET A 205 -35.65 -4.59 -18.09
C MET A 205 -36.48 -5.37 -17.05
N ARG A 206 -37.26 -6.36 -17.50
CA ARG A 206 -38.06 -7.23 -16.61
C ARG A 206 -37.20 -7.98 -15.60
N ARG A 207 -36.06 -8.55 -16.03
CA ARG A 207 -35.11 -9.22 -15.11
C ARG A 207 -34.54 -8.25 -14.07
N MET A 208 -34.30 -7.00 -14.45
CA MET A 208 -33.81 -5.97 -13.52
C MET A 208 -34.87 -5.61 -12.47
N ASP A 209 -36.14 -5.52 -12.86
CA ASP A 209 -37.25 -5.26 -11.95
C ASP A 209 -37.50 -6.43 -11.00
N GLU A 210 -37.53 -7.67 -11.51
CA GLU A 210 -37.62 -8.89 -10.70
C GLU A 210 -36.48 -8.97 -9.66
N TYR A 211 -35.26 -8.60 -10.06
CA TYR A 211 -34.12 -8.56 -9.16
C TYR A 211 -34.26 -7.48 -8.08
N LYS A 212 -34.73 -6.28 -8.43
CA LYS A 212 -34.94 -5.19 -7.46
C LYS A 212 -36.07 -5.49 -6.47
N ASP A 213 -37.09 -6.23 -6.89
CA ASP A 213 -38.19 -6.64 -6.03
C ASP A 213 -37.75 -7.66 -4.97
N VAL A 214 -36.84 -8.58 -5.32
CA VAL A 214 -36.30 -9.57 -4.37
C VAL A 214 -35.08 -9.07 -3.59
N VAL A 215 -34.30 -8.12 -4.14
CA VAL A 215 -33.09 -7.57 -3.51
C VAL A 215 -33.30 -6.14 -3.05
N ARG A 216 -33.57 -5.97 -1.75
CA ARG A 216 -33.74 -4.66 -1.12
C ARG A 216 -32.45 -3.85 -1.11
N ARG A 217 -32.58 -2.53 -1.23
CA ARG A 217 -31.44 -1.61 -1.03
C ARG A 217 -30.75 -1.87 0.32
N GLY A 218 -29.45 -2.16 0.29
CA GLY A 218 -28.64 -2.45 1.47
C GLY A 218 -28.48 -3.94 1.82
N ASP A 219 -29.01 -4.87 1.01
CA ASP A 219 -28.98 -6.30 1.32
C ASP A 219 -27.58 -6.91 1.45
N GLY A 220 -26.56 -6.28 0.85
CA GLY A 220 -25.16 -6.74 0.90
C GLY A 220 -24.31 -6.19 2.05
N ASN A 221 -24.67 -5.05 2.65
CA ASN A 221 -23.86 -4.44 3.72
C ASN A 221 -24.32 -4.86 5.12
N ARG A 222 -24.33 -6.17 5.38
CA ARG A 222 -24.83 -6.75 6.65
C ARG A 222 -23.76 -6.90 7.74
N HIS A 223 -22.48 -6.84 7.37
CA HIS A 223 -21.36 -7.19 8.26
C HIS A 223 -20.45 -6.01 8.66
N ASN A 224 -20.59 -4.84 8.02
CA ASN A 224 -19.93 -3.61 8.47
C ASN A 224 -20.93 -2.75 9.28
N ARG A 225 -21.48 -3.32 10.35
CA ARG A 225 -22.24 -2.55 11.34
C ARG A 225 -21.22 -2.13 12.40
N SER A 226 -20.96 -0.83 12.48
CA SER A 226 -20.15 -0.19 13.54
C SER A 226 -20.63 -0.55 14.93
#